data_AF-A0A519H4C2-F1
#
_entry.id   AF-A0A519H4C2-F1
#
_cell.length_a   1.000
_cell.length_b   1.000
_cell.length_c   1.000
_cell.angle_alpha   90.00
_cell.angle_beta   90.00
_cell.angle_gamma   90.00
#
_symmetry.space_group_name_H-M   'P 1'
#
loop_
_entity.id
_entity.type
_entity.pdbx_description
1 polymer ?
#
loop_
_entity_poly.entity_id
_entity_poly.type
_entity_poly.pdbx_seq_one_letter_code
_entity_poly.pdbx_strand_id
1 'polypeptide(L)'
;RIDNQLRGRSGRQGDPGSSRFYLSLDDPLMRIFAGDRVKSIMDRLKMPDGEAIEAGIVTRSIESAQRKVEARNFDVRKQLLEYDDVSNDQRKVIYQQRNDILDAADLTAQIEALREGCFTDLARQYVPAESVEEQWDLKGLEAALAANWGLEIPLVQEVEAATAISDDEIVDKVVEAANSAFNAKVEQIGQENFTQFERMVLLQSIDSQWREHLASLDYLRQGIHLRGYAQKQPKQEYKREAFELFGQLLDSVKNEVTRQLMTVRVQSSEQLEEAADALESRGENVSNITYTAPTETGEVEVRVDEESQRRIAAAGLGALGAEAAAFARVGRNDPCPCGSGKKFKQCHGKLS
;
A
#
# COMPACT_ATOMS: atom_id res chain seq x y z
N ARG A 1 3.76 26.73 -17.58
CA ARG A 1 2.31 26.38 -17.75
C ARG A 1 1.31 27.45 -17.25
N ILE A 2 1.37 27.87 -15.98
CA ILE A 2 0.35 28.75 -15.35
C ILE A 2 0.23 30.12 -16.03
N ASP A 3 1.35 30.70 -16.45
CA ASP A 3 1.35 31.99 -17.16
C ASP A 3 0.54 31.94 -18.47
N ASN A 4 0.61 30.81 -19.20
CA ASN A 4 -0.21 30.61 -20.40
C ASN A 4 -1.70 30.50 -20.08
N GLN A 5 -2.07 29.94 -18.92
CA GLN A 5 -3.46 29.91 -18.47
C GLN A 5 -3.95 31.32 -18.13
N LEU A 6 -3.10 32.17 -17.54
CA LEU A 6 -3.43 33.57 -17.27
C LEU A 6 -3.60 34.36 -18.58
N ARG A 7 -2.67 34.19 -19.53
CA ARG A 7 -2.75 34.77 -20.87
C ARG A 7 -4.03 34.36 -21.60
N GLY A 8 -4.40 33.07 -21.54
CA GLY A 8 -5.59 32.51 -22.19
C GLY A 8 -6.93 32.98 -21.60
N ARG A 9 -6.94 33.87 -20.60
CA ARG A 9 -8.16 34.52 -20.11
C ARG A 9 -8.60 35.70 -20.98
N SER A 10 -7.68 36.28 -21.77
CA SER A 10 -7.96 37.33 -22.74
C SER A 10 -8.06 36.74 -24.16
N GLY A 11 -8.82 37.39 -25.05
CA GLY A 11 -8.96 36.99 -26.45
C GLY A 11 -9.70 35.67 -26.69
N ARG A 12 -10.73 35.40 -25.90
CA ARG A 12 -11.58 34.20 -26.05
C ARG A 12 -12.45 34.34 -27.30
N GLN A 13 -12.72 33.22 -27.99
CA GLN A 13 -13.60 33.18 -29.17
C GLN A 13 -13.21 34.14 -30.31
N GLY A 14 -11.94 34.52 -30.41
CA GLY A 14 -11.46 35.46 -31.43
C GLY A 14 -11.62 36.93 -31.06
N ASP A 15 -12.06 37.24 -29.83
CA ASP A 15 -12.10 38.61 -29.33
C ASP A 15 -10.68 39.23 -29.35
N PRO A 16 -10.56 40.53 -29.66
CA PRO A 16 -9.30 41.23 -29.51
C PRO A 16 -8.88 41.26 -28.04
N GLY A 17 -7.62 40.92 -27.76
CA GLY A 17 -7.08 40.87 -26.41
C GLY A 17 -5.57 40.98 -26.40
N SER A 18 -5.02 41.58 -25.34
CA SER A 18 -3.58 41.69 -25.11
C SER A 18 -3.25 41.33 -23.67
N SER A 19 -2.13 40.64 -23.47
CA SER A 19 -1.59 40.34 -22.15
C SER A 19 -0.18 40.89 -22.03
N ARG A 20 0.16 41.49 -20.88
CA ARG A 20 1.50 41.97 -20.57
C ARG A 20 1.94 41.44 -19.21
N PHE A 21 3.14 40.87 -19.15
CA PHE A 21 3.74 40.38 -17.91
C PHE A 21 4.75 41.40 -17.39
N TYR A 22 4.77 41.60 -16.08
CA TYR A 22 5.71 42.46 -15.38
C TYR A 22 6.53 41.59 -14.43
N LEU A 23 7.84 41.82 -14.38
CA LEU A 23 8.76 41.12 -13.49
C LEU A 23 9.72 42.13 -12.88
N SER A 24 10.11 41.88 -11.63
CA SER A 24 11.18 42.60 -10.94
C SER A 24 12.44 41.73 -10.86
N LEU A 25 13.61 42.35 -10.77
CA LEU A 25 14.87 41.65 -10.52
C LEU A 25 14.92 41.01 -9.12
N ASP A 26 14.15 41.55 -8.18
CA ASP A 26 14.03 41.02 -6.83
C ASP A 26 13.04 39.85 -6.73
N ASP A 27 12.37 39.49 -7.83
CA ASP A 27 11.43 38.38 -7.83
C ASP A 27 12.15 37.05 -7.56
N PRO A 28 11.51 36.10 -6.84
CA PRO A 28 12.11 34.80 -6.50
C PRO A 28 12.66 34.04 -7.71
N LEU A 29 11.99 34.13 -8.87
CA LEU A 29 12.43 33.49 -10.11
C LEU A 29 13.76 34.07 -10.61
N MET A 30 13.90 35.41 -10.58
CA MET A 30 15.11 36.10 -11.02
C MET A 30 16.25 35.88 -10.04
N ARG A 31 15.95 35.83 -8.74
CA ARG A 31 16.95 35.55 -7.69
C ARG A 31 17.62 34.17 -7.85
N ILE A 32 16.87 33.14 -8.27
CA ILE A 32 17.39 31.77 -8.40
C ILE A 32 18.20 31.57 -9.68
N PHE A 33 17.84 32.24 -10.80
CA PHE A 33 18.40 31.93 -12.12
C PHE A 33 19.20 33.06 -12.80
N ALA A 34 19.02 34.30 -12.36
CA ALA A 34 19.59 35.49 -13.01
C ALA A 34 20.39 36.41 -12.07
N GLY A 35 20.37 36.13 -10.75
CA GLY A 35 20.78 37.01 -9.66
C GLY A 35 22.05 37.84 -9.92
N ASP A 36 23.22 37.22 -9.97
CA ASP A 36 24.46 38.01 -9.93
C ASP A 36 24.94 38.49 -11.31
N ARG A 37 24.72 37.68 -12.35
CA ARG A 37 25.24 37.97 -13.70
C ARG A 37 24.37 38.95 -14.48
N VAL A 38 23.05 38.91 -14.30
CA VAL A 38 22.14 39.86 -14.97
C VAL A 38 22.13 41.19 -14.22
N LYS A 39 22.13 41.17 -12.88
CA LYS A 39 22.24 42.38 -12.06
C LYS A 39 23.53 43.16 -12.34
N SER A 40 24.67 42.48 -12.40
CA SER A 40 25.96 43.13 -12.74
C SER A 40 26.03 43.72 -14.15
N ILE A 41 25.29 43.16 -15.12
CA ILE A 41 25.18 43.74 -16.47
C ILE A 41 24.31 45.00 -16.44
N MET A 42 23.22 45.00 -15.68
CA MET A 42 22.32 46.15 -15.55
C MET A 42 22.96 47.30 -14.76
N ASP A 43 23.67 46.99 -13.67
CA ASP A 43 24.46 47.96 -12.90
C ASP A 43 25.54 48.63 -13.77
N ARG A 44 26.18 47.85 -14.67
CA ARG A 44 27.17 48.38 -15.63
C ARG A 44 26.56 49.26 -16.70
N LEU A 45 25.32 48.99 -17.12
CA LEU A 45 24.63 49.77 -18.14
C LEU A 45 24.04 51.09 -17.62
N LYS A 46 24.10 51.37 -16.30
CA LYS A 46 23.59 52.60 -15.66
C LYS A 46 22.22 53.03 -16.20
N MET A 47 21.28 52.08 -16.26
CA MET A 47 19.96 52.36 -16.82
C MET A 47 19.18 53.34 -15.93
N PRO A 48 18.41 54.28 -16.49
CA PRO A 48 17.63 55.23 -15.71
C PRO A 48 16.52 54.53 -14.92
N ASP A 49 16.38 54.91 -13.65
CA ASP A 49 15.33 54.39 -12.77
C ASP A 49 13.93 54.77 -13.31
N GLY A 50 13.10 53.76 -13.55
CA GLY A 50 11.69 53.95 -13.94
C GLY A 50 11.35 53.68 -15.41
N GLU A 51 12.32 53.34 -16.26
CA GLU A 51 12.05 52.95 -17.65
C GLU A 51 11.81 51.44 -17.80
N ALA A 52 10.75 51.07 -18.54
CA ALA A 52 10.42 49.69 -18.83
C ALA A 52 11.36 49.13 -19.91
N ILE A 53 12.13 48.10 -19.56
CA ILE A 53 13.07 47.45 -20.48
C ILE A 53 12.35 46.38 -21.28
N GLU A 54 12.15 46.61 -22.58
CA GLU A 54 11.66 45.61 -23.53
C GLU A 54 12.84 45.02 -24.32
N ALA A 55 13.56 44.08 -23.70
CA ALA A 55 14.67 43.40 -24.34
C ALA A 55 14.33 41.94 -24.64
N GLY A 56 14.29 41.55 -25.93
CA GLY A 56 14.02 40.17 -26.34
C GLY A 56 15.02 39.14 -25.78
N ILE A 57 16.24 39.58 -25.42
CA ILE A 57 17.24 38.76 -24.72
C ILE A 57 16.77 38.41 -23.30
N VAL A 58 16.14 39.35 -22.59
CA VAL A 58 15.61 39.15 -21.24
C VAL A 58 14.43 38.18 -21.26
N THR A 59 13.51 38.32 -22.22
CA THR A 59 12.39 37.37 -22.40
C THR A 59 12.88 35.93 -22.62
N ARG A 60 13.87 35.72 -23.49
CA ARG A 60 14.47 34.38 -23.72
C ARG A 60 15.19 33.83 -22.49
N SER A 61 15.83 34.70 -21.71
CA SER A 61 16.48 34.31 -20.46
C SER A 61 15.46 33.87 -19.41
N ILE A 62 14.34 34.57 -19.29
CA ILE A 62 13.23 34.20 -18.39
C ILE A 62 12.62 32.87 -18.82
N GLU A 63 12.36 32.67 -20.12
CA GLU A 63 11.85 31.40 -20.64
C GLU A 63 12.82 30.24 -20.33
N SER A 64 14.12 30.45 -20.51
CA SER A 64 15.14 29.44 -20.19
C SER A 64 15.18 29.12 -18.69
N ALA A 65 15.02 30.13 -17.82
CA ALA A 65 14.92 29.95 -16.38
C ALA A 65 13.66 29.14 -16.01
N GLN A 66 12.51 29.47 -16.58
CA GLN A 66 11.26 28.73 -16.37
C GLN A 66 11.40 27.27 -16.80
N ARG A 67 11.97 26.99 -17.98
CA ARG A 67 12.24 25.62 -18.45
C ARG A 67 13.14 24.85 -17.48
N LYS A 68 14.17 25.48 -16.89
CA LYS A 68 15.03 24.84 -15.89
C LYS A 68 14.28 24.52 -14.58
N VAL A 69 13.39 25.41 -14.13
CA VAL A 69 12.52 25.14 -12.98
C VAL A 69 11.58 23.97 -13.27
N GLU A 70 10.96 23.98 -14.44
CA GLU A 70 10.06 22.91 -14.87
C GLU A 70 10.82 21.58 -14.94
N ALA A 71 12.02 21.55 -15.52
CA ALA A 71 12.88 20.35 -15.54
C ALA A 71 13.24 19.87 -14.13
N ARG A 72 13.66 20.78 -13.23
CA ARG A 72 13.98 20.42 -11.83
C ARG A 72 12.76 19.81 -11.12
N ASN A 73 11.58 20.41 -11.26
CA ASN A 73 10.36 19.89 -10.66
C ASN A 73 9.93 18.56 -11.28
N PHE A 74 10.14 18.40 -12.59
CA PHE A 74 9.92 17.15 -13.29
C PHE A 74 10.84 16.04 -12.76
N ASP A 75 12.13 16.31 -12.59
CA ASP A 75 13.09 15.35 -12.05
C ASP A 75 12.73 14.90 -10.64
N VAL A 76 12.34 15.84 -9.76
CA VAL A 76 11.86 15.51 -8.40
C VAL A 76 10.62 14.62 -8.45
N ARG A 77 9.63 14.94 -9.30
CA ARG A 77 8.41 14.13 -9.44
C ARG A 77 8.70 12.77 -10.04
N LYS A 78 9.58 12.69 -11.03
CA LYS A 78 10.02 11.43 -11.64
C LYS A 78 10.63 10.53 -10.58
N GLN A 79 11.49 11.07 -9.72
CA GLN A 79 12.04 10.30 -8.60
C GLN A 79 10.96 9.81 -7.65
N LEU A 80 9.98 10.64 -7.29
CA LEU A 80 8.86 10.22 -6.43
C LEU A 80 8.00 9.12 -7.07
N LEU A 81 7.67 9.28 -8.36
CA LEU A 81 6.90 8.31 -9.14
C LEU A 81 7.59 6.95 -9.16
N GLU A 82 8.91 6.92 -9.28
CA GLU A 82 9.68 5.67 -9.31
C GLU A 82 9.61 4.87 -8.00
N TYR A 83 9.37 5.52 -6.85
CA TYR A 83 9.07 4.83 -5.58
C TYR A 83 7.61 4.35 -5.55
N ASP A 84 6.70 5.20 -6.01
CA ASP A 84 5.27 4.88 -6.06
C ASP A 84 4.97 3.69 -7.00
N ASP A 85 5.72 3.56 -8.10
CA ASP A 85 5.63 2.45 -9.05
C ASP A 85 5.81 1.09 -8.36
N VAL A 86 6.74 0.99 -7.40
CA VAL A 86 7.00 -0.26 -6.66
C VAL A 86 5.79 -0.65 -5.83
N SER A 87 5.23 0.29 -5.08
CA SER A 87 4.04 0.06 -4.27
C SER A 87 2.83 -0.24 -5.16
N ASN A 88 2.70 0.43 -6.30
CA ASN A 88 1.62 0.21 -7.26
C ASN A 88 1.68 -1.19 -7.88
N ASP A 89 2.85 -1.67 -8.26
CA ASP A 89 3.00 -3.03 -8.83
C ASP A 89 2.69 -4.10 -7.79
N GLN A 90 3.16 -3.95 -6.54
CA GLN A 90 2.78 -4.84 -5.43
C GLN A 90 1.27 -4.80 -5.16
N ARG A 91 0.67 -3.60 -5.17
CA ARG A 91 -0.78 -3.42 -4.99
C ARG A 91 -1.57 -4.17 -6.05
N LYS A 92 -1.18 -4.10 -7.33
CA LYS A 92 -1.86 -4.84 -8.41
C LYS A 92 -1.87 -6.34 -8.14
N VAL A 93 -0.74 -6.90 -7.69
CA VAL A 93 -0.64 -8.33 -7.36
C VAL A 93 -1.57 -8.68 -6.20
N ILE A 94 -1.54 -7.92 -5.10
CA ILE A 94 -2.42 -8.17 -3.94
C ILE A 94 -3.89 -8.02 -4.30
N TYR A 95 -4.25 -7.03 -5.11
CA TYR A 95 -5.63 -6.79 -5.50
C TYR A 95 -6.14 -7.85 -6.46
N GLN A 96 -5.27 -8.32 -7.37
CA GLN A 96 -5.60 -9.45 -8.22
C GLN A 96 -5.86 -10.70 -7.37
N GLN A 97 -4.94 -11.04 -6.47
CA GLN A 97 -5.11 -12.18 -5.57
C GLN A 97 -6.37 -12.06 -4.70
N ARG A 98 -6.68 -10.86 -4.20
CA ARG A 98 -7.89 -10.57 -3.43
C ARG A 98 -9.15 -10.79 -4.24
N ASN A 99 -9.19 -10.34 -5.49
CA ASN A 99 -10.31 -10.55 -6.40
C ASN A 99 -10.45 -12.03 -6.77
N ASP A 100 -9.35 -12.72 -7.05
CA ASP A 100 -9.35 -14.16 -7.32
C ASP A 100 -9.95 -14.94 -6.14
N ILE A 101 -9.61 -14.55 -4.90
CA ILE A 101 -10.20 -15.12 -3.68
C ILE A 101 -11.67 -14.78 -3.53
N LEU A 102 -12.15 -13.62 -3.98
CA LEU A 102 -13.57 -13.25 -3.93
C LEU A 102 -14.39 -14.01 -4.97
N ASP A 103 -13.84 -14.21 -6.17
CA ASP A 103 -14.53 -14.82 -7.31
C ASP A 103 -14.44 -16.36 -7.31
N ALA A 104 -13.46 -16.95 -6.61
CA ALA A 104 -13.26 -18.39 -6.57
C ALA A 104 -14.46 -19.13 -5.98
N ALA A 105 -14.93 -20.20 -6.63
CA ALA A 105 -15.97 -21.06 -6.07
C ALA A 105 -15.43 -21.99 -4.96
N ASP A 106 -14.17 -22.38 -5.05
CA ASP A 106 -13.48 -23.27 -4.12
C ASP A 106 -12.07 -22.75 -3.85
N LEU A 107 -11.63 -22.84 -2.59
CA LEU A 107 -10.34 -22.38 -2.10
C LEU A 107 -9.46 -23.52 -1.59
N THR A 108 -9.93 -24.77 -1.67
CA THR A 108 -9.27 -25.96 -1.10
C THR A 108 -7.81 -26.07 -1.54
N ALA A 109 -7.54 -26.00 -2.85
CA ALA A 109 -6.18 -26.13 -3.38
C ALA A 109 -5.24 -24.99 -2.93
N GLN A 110 -5.76 -23.78 -2.77
CA GLN A 110 -4.97 -22.64 -2.30
C GLN A 110 -4.64 -22.79 -0.81
N ILE A 111 -5.62 -23.19 0.01
CA ILE A 111 -5.43 -23.44 1.43
C ILE A 111 -4.49 -24.62 1.67
N GLU A 112 -4.60 -25.68 0.87
CA GLU A 112 -3.68 -26.81 0.88
C GLU A 112 -2.24 -26.35 0.60
N ALA A 113 -2.00 -25.63 -0.49
CA ALA A 113 -0.66 -25.11 -0.79
C ALA A 113 -0.08 -24.20 0.32
N LEU A 114 -0.91 -23.35 0.93
CA LEU A 114 -0.49 -22.51 2.06
C LEU A 114 -0.13 -23.34 3.29
N ARG A 115 -0.95 -24.35 3.60
CA ARG A 115 -0.75 -25.26 4.74
C ARG A 115 0.51 -26.10 4.55
N GLU A 116 0.65 -26.75 3.40
CA GLU A 116 1.83 -27.57 3.08
C GLU A 116 3.11 -26.74 3.12
N GLY A 117 3.10 -25.54 2.54
CA GLY A 117 4.23 -24.62 2.62
C GLY A 117 4.57 -24.20 4.06
N CYS A 118 3.57 -23.90 4.88
CA CYS A 118 3.75 -23.52 6.29
C CYS A 118 4.37 -24.66 7.11
N PHE A 119 3.84 -25.88 6.99
CA PHE A 119 4.34 -27.04 7.73
C PHE A 119 5.69 -27.53 7.20
N THR A 120 5.96 -27.39 5.90
CA THR A 120 7.28 -27.63 5.32
C THR A 120 8.31 -26.69 5.91
N ASP A 121 8.05 -25.38 5.91
CA ASP A 121 8.98 -24.40 6.48
C ASP A 121 9.22 -24.64 7.98
N LEU A 122 8.14 -24.98 8.71
CA LEU A 122 8.23 -25.34 10.12
C LEU A 122 9.11 -26.58 10.32
N ALA A 123 8.87 -27.66 9.59
CA ALA A 123 9.67 -28.88 9.69
C ALA A 123 11.14 -28.61 9.35
N ARG A 124 11.40 -27.83 8.28
CA ARG A 124 12.76 -27.46 7.84
C ARG A 124 13.53 -26.59 8.84
N GLN A 125 12.83 -25.87 9.70
CA GLN A 125 13.47 -25.12 10.79
C GLN A 125 14.14 -26.04 11.82
N TYR A 126 13.57 -27.23 12.07
CA TYR A 126 14.07 -28.20 13.04
C TYR A 126 14.84 -29.36 12.40
N VAL A 127 14.55 -29.65 11.13
CA VAL A 127 15.16 -30.71 10.31
C VAL A 127 15.69 -30.06 9.02
N PRO A 128 16.91 -29.50 9.03
CA PRO A 128 17.47 -28.85 7.87
C PRO A 128 17.60 -29.81 6.67
N ALA A 129 17.46 -29.29 5.45
CA ALA A 129 17.62 -30.10 4.25
C ALA A 129 19.03 -30.67 4.12
N GLU A 130 19.14 -31.92 3.62
CA GLU A 130 20.40 -32.62 3.41
C GLU A 130 21.26 -32.76 4.69
N SER A 131 20.63 -32.78 5.85
CA SER A 131 21.30 -32.90 7.15
C SER A 131 21.31 -34.32 7.70
N VAL A 132 22.26 -34.58 8.61
CA VAL A 132 22.34 -35.87 9.33
C VAL A 132 21.41 -35.87 10.55
N GLU A 133 20.94 -37.05 10.96
CA GLU A 133 20.01 -37.24 12.08
C GLU A 133 20.45 -36.54 13.38
N GLU A 134 21.76 -36.44 13.64
CA GLU A 134 22.32 -35.77 14.82
C GLU A 134 22.03 -34.26 14.86
N GLN A 135 21.72 -33.64 13.73
CA GLN A 135 21.40 -32.22 13.61
C GLN A 135 19.91 -31.93 13.78
N TRP A 136 19.08 -32.98 13.85
CA TRP A 136 17.63 -32.84 13.91
C TRP A 136 17.17 -32.54 15.34
N ASP A 137 16.36 -31.50 15.52
CA ASP A 137 15.68 -31.22 16.79
C ASP A 137 14.24 -31.73 16.75
N LEU A 138 14.09 -33.06 16.75
CA LEU A 138 12.78 -33.73 16.71
C LEU A 138 11.94 -33.42 17.95
N LYS A 139 12.57 -33.30 19.13
CA LYS A 139 11.86 -32.97 20.38
C LYS A 139 11.32 -31.54 20.33
N GLY A 140 12.09 -30.59 19.79
CA GLY A 140 11.64 -29.23 19.54
C GLY A 140 10.49 -29.18 18.54
N LEU A 141 10.57 -29.97 17.46
CA LEU A 141 9.52 -30.05 16.46
C LEU A 141 8.21 -30.63 17.04
N GLU A 142 8.27 -31.75 17.77
CA GLU A 142 7.10 -32.33 18.45
C GLU A 142 6.46 -31.33 19.42
N ALA A 143 7.27 -30.65 20.23
CA ALA A 143 6.78 -29.65 21.18
C ALA A 143 6.14 -28.46 20.46
N ALA A 144 6.72 -27.99 19.36
CA ALA A 144 6.17 -26.90 18.55
C ALA A 144 4.85 -27.28 17.87
N LEU A 145 4.74 -28.51 17.35
CA LEU A 145 3.53 -29.07 16.76
C LEU A 145 2.41 -29.21 17.80
N ALA A 146 2.71 -29.76 18.97
CA ALA A 146 1.72 -29.91 20.03
C ALA A 146 1.27 -28.55 20.60
N ALA A 147 2.20 -27.65 20.91
CA ALA A 147 1.90 -26.39 21.57
C ALA A 147 1.19 -25.37 20.66
N ASN A 148 1.62 -25.24 19.40
CA ASN A 148 1.10 -24.21 18.50
C ASN A 148 -0.07 -24.72 17.64
N TRP A 149 -0.10 -26.01 17.32
CA TRP A 149 -1.01 -26.58 16.34
C TRP A 149 -1.92 -27.67 16.92
N GLY A 150 -1.66 -28.14 18.14
CA GLY A 150 -2.41 -29.25 18.74
C GLY A 150 -2.20 -30.58 18.04
N LEU A 151 -1.10 -30.73 17.29
CA LEU A 151 -0.75 -31.95 16.58
C LEU A 151 0.24 -32.76 17.42
N GLU A 152 -0.18 -33.92 17.88
CA GLU A 152 0.66 -34.87 18.60
C GLU A 152 1.16 -35.93 17.61
N ILE A 153 2.43 -35.82 17.21
CA ILE A 153 3.09 -36.74 16.29
C ILE A 153 4.31 -37.33 17.02
N PRO A 154 4.41 -38.66 17.19
CA PRO A 154 5.53 -39.29 17.90
C PRO A 154 6.76 -39.48 16.99
N LEU A 155 7.26 -38.39 16.40
CA LEU A 155 8.41 -38.37 15.48
C LEU A 155 9.66 -39.03 16.08
N VAL A 156 9.98 -38.78 17.35
CA VAL A 156 11.17 -39.35 18.02
C VAL A 156 11.08 -40.88 18.08
N GLN A 157 9.90 -41.40 18.45
CA GLN A 157 9.69 -42.85 18.55
C GLN A 157 9.74 -43.51 17.17
N GLU A 158 9.22 -42.84 16.16
CA GLU A 158 9.24 -43.35 14.79
C GLU A 158 10.64 -43.37 14.18
N VAL A 159 11.46 -42.36 14.45
CA VAL A 159 12.87 -42.34 14.00
C VAL A 159 13.69 -43.40 14.72
N GLU A 160 13.50 -43.59 16.03
CA GLU A 160 14.16 -44.66 16.80
C GLU A 160 13.74 -46.07 16.35
N ALA A 161 12.50 -46.23 15.85
CA ALA A 161 11.99 -47.49 15.33
C ALA A 161 12.41 -47.78 13.87
N ALA A 162 12.78 -46.75 13.11
CA ALA A 162 13.17 -46.88 11.70
C ALA A 162 14.64 -47.28 11.56
N THR A 163 14.95 -48.14 10.58
CA THR A 163 16.34 -48.51 10.26
C THR A 163 17.08 -47.46 9.44
N ALA A 164 16.34 -46.67 8.67
CA ALA A 164 16.81 -45.51 7.94
C ALA A 164 15.58 -44.65 7.64
N ILE A 165 15.70 -43.34 7.87
CA ILE A 165 14.65 -42.36 7.56
C ILE A 165 15.32 -41.11 7.00
N SER A 166 14.79 -40.59 5.90
CA SER A 166 15.31 -39.36 5.29
C SER A 166 14.71 -38.12 5.96
N ASP A 167 15.38 -36.98 5.81
CA ASP A 167 14.85 -35.69 6.24
C ASP A 167 13.54 -35.35 5.50
N ASP A 168 13.46 -35.69 4.21
CA ASP A 168 12.26 -35.53 3.39
C ASP A 168 11.08 -36.35 3.95
N GLU A 169 11.31 -37.59 4.39
CA GLU A 169 10.27 -38.43 5.01
C GLU A 169 9.69 -37.82 6.31
N ILE A 170 10.51 -37.10 7.09
CA ILE A 170 10.02 -36.39 8.29
C ILE A 170 9.12 -35.23 7.89
N VAL A 171 9.51 -34.46 6.88
CA VAL A 171 8.73 -33.34 6.36
C VAL A 171 7.39 -33.85 5.82
N ASP A 172 7.41 -34.89 4.99
CA ASP A 172 6.21 -35.48 4.40
C ASP A 172 5.24 -35.98 5.47
N LYS A 173 5.74 -36.63 6.52
CA LYS A 173 4.90 -37.07 7.65
C LYS A 173 4.23 -35.91 8.39
N VAL A 174 4.95 -34.83 8.64
CA VAL A 174 4.39 -33.64 9.30
C VAL A 174 3.30 -33.02 8.43
N VAL A 175 3.54 -32.92 7.12
CA VAL A 175 2.58 -32.39 6.16
C VAL A 175 1.34 -33.30 6.06
N GLU A 176 1.51 -34.61 5.97
CA GLU A 176 0.41 -35.59 5.92
C GLU A 176 -0.45 -35.55 7.18
N ALA A 177 0.17 -35.43 8.36
CA ALA A 177 -0.53 -35.29 9.62
C ALA A 177 -1.33 -33.98 9.68
N ALA A 178 -0.76 -32.86 9.21
CA ALA A 178 -1.45 -31.59 9.12
C ALA A 178 -2.63 -31.64 8.15
N ASN A 179 -2.45 -32.25 6.97
CA ASN A 179 -3.50 -32.46 5.98
C ASN A 179 -4.64 -33.33 6.55
N SER A 180 -4.30 -34.42 7.25
CA SER A 180 -5.27 -35.32 7.88
C SER A 180 -6.07 -34.64 8.98
N ALA A 181 -5.41 -33.86 9.85
CA ALA A 181 -6.07 -33.12 10.92
C ALA A 181 -7.01 -32.04 10.36
N PHE A 182 -6.61 -31.37 9.28
CA PHE A 182 -7.45 -30.40 8.60
C PHE A 182 -8.67 -31.05 7.96
N ASN A 183 -8.49 -32.15 7.22
CA ASN A 183 -9.59 -32.87 6.56
C ASN A 183 -10.62 -33.40 7.57
N ALA A 184 -10.16 -33.92 8.72
CA ALA A 184 -11.05 -34.34 9.80
C ALA A 184 -11.90 -33.17 10.34
N LYS A 185 -11.34 -31.96 10.37
CA LYS A 185 -12.08 -30.75 10.77
C LYS A 185 -13.11 -30.34 9.71
N VAL A 186 -12.73 -30.36 8.42
CA VAL A 186 -13.65 -30.06 7.32
C VAL A 186 -14.83 -31.04 7.30
N GLU A 187 -14.58 -32.33 7.54
CA GLU A 187 -15.63 -33.36 7.59
C GLU A 187 -16.60 -33.14 8.77
N GLN A 188 -16.12 -32.69 9.92
CA GLN A 188 -16.97 -32.37 11.08
C GLN A 188 -17.86 -31.15 10.86
N ILE A 189 -17.37 -30.13 10.14
CA ILE A 189 -18.06 -28.85 9.95
C ILE A 189 -18.99 -28.87 8.72
N GLY A 190 -18.59 -29.60 7.69
CA GLY A 190 -19.17 -29.53 6.35
C GLY A 190 -18.43 -28.54 5.45
N GLN A 191 -18.19 -28.95 4.21
CA GLN A 191 -17.35 -28.23 3.25
C GLN A 191 -17.89 -26.82 2.92
N GLU A 192 -19.20 -26.67 2.73
CA GLU A 192 -19.82 -25.42 2.26
C GLU A 192 -19.66 -24.27 3.28
N ASN A 193 -19.94 -24.53 4.55
CA ASN A 193 -19.77 -23.54 5.63
C ASN A 193 -18.29 -23.21 5.85
N PHE A 194 -17.40 -24.19 5.66
CA PHE A 194 -15.98 -23.99 5.87
C PHE A 194 -15.35 -23.15 4.76
N THR A 195 -15.78 -23.28 3.50
CA THR A 195 -15.28 -22.46 2.39
C THR A 195 -15.56 -20.96 2.58
N GLN A 196 -16.71 -20.59 3.13
CA GLN A 196 -17.00 -19.19 3.45
C GLN A 196 -16.05 -18.66 4.54
N PHE A 197 -15.80 -19.47 5.58
CA PHE A 197 -14.87 -19.13 6.64
C PHE A 197 -13.42 -19.01 6.14
N GLU A 198 -12.96 -19.93 5.29
CA GLU A 198 -11.64 -19.89 4.66
C GLU A 198 -11.42 -18.59 3.87
N ARG A 199 -12.40 -18.24 3.02
CA ARG A 199 -12.38 -17.00 2.23
C ARG A 199 -12.23 -15.78 3.13
N MET A 200 -12.99 -15.77 4.20
CA MET A 200 -13.02 -14.66 5.12
C MET A 200 -11.67 -14.50 5.85
N VAL A 201 -11.13 -15.59 6.38
CA VAL A 201 -9.82 -15.63 7.04
C VAL A 201 -8.71 -15.17 6.08
N LEU A 202 -8.73 -15.65 4.83
CA LEU A 202 -7.79 -15.23 3.79
C LEU A 202 -7.84 -13.73 3.54
N LEU A 203 -9.02 -13.18 3.26
CA LEU A 203 -9.19 -11.76 2.95
C LEU A 203 -8.77 -10.87 4.11
N GLN A 204 -9.18 -11.21 5.33
CA GLN A 204 -8.82 -10.43 6.51
C GLN A 204 -7.31 -10.48 6.80
N SER A 205 -6.68 -11.65 6.64
CA SER A 205 -5.25 -11.80 6.82
C SER A 205 -4.47 -10.98 5.79
N ILE A 206 -4.86 -11.06 4.50
CA ILE A 206 -4.25 -10.26 3.42
C ILE A 206 -4.43 -8.76 3.70
N ASP A 207 -5.64 -8.31 4.02
CA ASP A 207 -5.94 -6.89 4.24
C ASP A 207 -5.16 -6.34 5.45
N SER A 208 -5.05 -7.11 6.53
CA SER A 208 -4.29 -6.72 7.73
C SER A 208 -2.78 -6.63 7.45
N GLN A 209 -2.20 -7.67 6.82
CA GLN A 209 -0.77 -7.71 6.52
C GLN A 209 -0.40 -6.65 5.46
N TRP A 210 -1.24 -6.44 4.45
CA TRP A 210 -1.02 -5.41 3.43
C TRP A 210 -0.93 -4.01 4.03
N ARG A 211 -1.77 -3.70 5.02
CA ARG A 211 -1.70 -2.42 5.74
C ARG A 211 -0.38 -2.26 6.51
N GLU A 212 0.06 -3.30 7.20
CA GLU A 212 1.35 -3.29 7.91
C GLU A 212 2.53 -3.11 6.95
N HIS A 213 2.47 -3.75 5.78
CA HIS A 213 3.45 -3.59 4.72
C HIS A 213 3.46 -2.17 4.14
N LEU A 214 2.31 -1.56 3.91
CA LEU A 214 2.24 -0.16 3.47
C LEU A 214 2.88 0.79 4.49
N ALA A 215 2.65 0.57 5.79
CA ALA A 215 3.31 1.33 6.84
C ALA A 215 4.84 1.12 6.82
N SER A 216 5.28 -0.13 6.68
CA SER A 216 6.69 -0.52 6.56
C SER A 216 7.38 0.12 5.36
N LEU A 217 6.71 0.18 4.20
CA LEU A 217 7.21 0.84 2.99
C LEU A 217 7.35 2.36 3.16
N ASP A 218 6.44 3.00 3.89
CA ASP A 218 6.54 4.43 4.18
C ASP A 218 7.75 4.73 5.07
N TYR A 219 7.94 3.95 6.14
CA TYR A 219 9.13 4.06 6.99
C TYR A 219 10.43 3.81 6.20
N LEU A 220 10.46 2.79 5.35
CA LEU A 220 11.59 2.50 4.48
C LEU A 220 11.90 3.68 3.56
N ARG A 221 10.87 4.28 2.94
CA ARG A 221 11.01 5.44 2.04
C ARG A 221 11.61 6.64 2.77
N GLN A 222 11.22 6.91 4.02
CA GLN A 222 11.77 8.01 4.80
C GLN A 222 13.26 7.79 5.13
N GLY A 223 13.67 6.55 5.42
CA GLY A 223 15.03 6.19 5.81
C GLY A 223 16.02 5.95 4.67
N ILE A 224 15.55 5.60 3.47
CA ILE A 224 16.42 5.09 2.39
C ILE A 224 17.45 6.10 1.90
N HIS A 225 17.18 7.40 2.04
CA HIS A 225 18.10 8.45 1.63
C HIS A 225 19.43 8.41 2.40
N LEU A 226 19.44 7.83 3.61
CA LEU A 226 20.66 7.64 4.39
C LEU A 226 21.62 6.62 3.75
N ARG A 227 21.12 5.68 2.92
CA ARG A 227 21.97 4.75 2.15
C ARG A 227 22.83 5.47 1.12
N GLY A 228 22.43 6.67 0.70
CA GLY A 228 23.22 7.53 -0.19
C GLY A 228 24.59 7.92 0.39
N TYR A 229 24.73 7.98 1.72
CA TYR A 229 26.03 8.21 2.37
C TYR A 229 27.04 7.08 2.13
N ALA A 230 26.55 5.86 1.91
CA ALA A 230 27.36 4.70 1.56
C ALA A 230 27.61 4.55 0.05
N GLN A 231 27.36 5.60 -0.74
CA GLN A 231 27.49 5.61 -2.21
C GLN A 231 26.64 4.57 -2.95
N LYS A 232 25.65 3.99 -2.27
CA LYS A 232 24.65 3.13 -2.90
C LYS A 232 23.52 3.98 -3.48
N GLN A 233 22.94 3.54 -4.59
CA GLN A 233 21.80 4.22 -5.20
C GLN A 233 20.53 3.95 -4.38
N PRO A 234 19.92 4.95 -3.71
CA PRO A 234 18.79 4.73 -2.79
C PRO A 234 17.59 4.05 -3.46
N LYS A 235 17.32 4.36 -4.72
CA LYS A 235 16.23 3.75 -5.50
C LYS A 235 16.37 2.23 -5.63
N GLN A 236 17.57 1.74 -5.93
CA GLN A 236 17.80 0.30 -6.12
C GLN A 236 17.73 -0.43 -4.78
N GLU A 237 18.27 0.18 -3.73
CA GLU A 237 18.16 -0.36 -2.37
C GLU A 237 16.69 -0.38 -1.92
N TYR A 238 15.90 0.67 -2.19
CA TYR A 238 14.47 0.67 -1.90
C TYR A 238 13.75 -0.47 -2.61
N LYS A 239 13.99 -0.66 -3.92
CA LYS A 239 13.36 -1.75 -4.69
C LYS A 239 13.70 -3.12 -4.12
N ARG A 240 14.96 -3.35 -3.73
CA ARG A 240 15.41 -4.61 -3.14
C ARG A 240 14.77 -4.85 -1.78
N GLU A 241 14.90 -3.90 -0.85
CA GLU A 241 14.35 -4.02 0.50
C GLU A 241 12.81 -4.10 0.47
N ALA A 242 12.14 -3.36 -0.42
CA ALA A 242 10.68 -3.45 -0.62
C ALA A 242 10.22 -4.81 -1.16
N PHE A 243 11.04 -5.48 -1.98
CA PHE A 243 10.75 -6.83 -2.47
C PHE A 243 10.94 -7.87 -1.36
N GLU A 244 11.99 -7.74 -0.54
CA GLU A 244 12.21 -8.58 0.64
C GLU A 244 11.05 -8.45 1.65
N LEU A 245 10.61 -7.22 1.96
CA LEU A 245 9.45 -6.97 2.80
C LEU A 245 8.15 -7.58 2.22
N PHE A 246 7.99 -7.53 0.90
CA PHE A 246 6.83 -8.13 0.24
C PHE A 246 6.82 -9.66 0.35
N GLY A 247 7.98 -10.31 0.24
CA GLY A 247 8.11 -11.74 0.51
C GLY A 247 7.72 -12.09 1.96
N GLN A 248 8.22 -11.32 2.93
CA GLN A 248 7.87 -11.49 4.34
C GLN A 248 6.38 -11.30 4.62
N LEU A 249 5.73 -10.39 3.90
CA LEU A 249 4.28 -10.23 3.95
C LEU A 249 3.57 -11.51 3.50
N LEU A 250 3.96 -12.09 2.36
CA LEU A 250 3.33 -13.31 1.84
C LEU A 250 3.51 -14.49 2.80
N ASP A 251 4.70 -14.64 3.39
CA ASP A 251 4.97 -15.67 4.40
C ASP A 251 4.15 -15.44 5.68
N SER A 252 3.98 -14.17 6.08
CA SER A 252 3.18 -13.81 7.25
C SER A 252 1.70 -14.10 7.02
N VAL A 253 1.17 -13.81 5.82
CA VAL A 253 -0.20 -14.20 5.41
C VAL A 253 -0.35 -15.72 5.46
N LYS A 254 0.57 -16.47 4.84
CA LYS A 254 0.57 -17.95 4.81
C LYS A 254 0.50 -18.54 6.22
N ASN A 255 1.36 -18.06 7.11
CA ASN A 255 1.45 -18.56 8.49
C ASN A 255 0.22 -18.18 9.31
N GLU A 256 -0.30 -16.96 9.18
CA GLU A 256 -1.47 -16.50 9.93
C GLU A 256 -2.75 -17.23 9.49
N VAL A 257 -2.96 -17.38 8.17
CA VAL A 257 -4.12 -18.12 7.62
C VAL A 257 -4.09 -19.57 8.09
N THR A 258 -2.95 -20.25 7.92
CA THR A 258 -2.80 -21.65 8.35
C THR A 258 -3.04 -21.78 9.85
N ARG A 259 -2.48 -20.87 10.67
CA ARG A 259 -2.68 -20.85 12.13
C ARG A 259 -4.14 -20.70 12.50
N GLN A 260 -4.85 -19.73 11.93
CA GLN A 260 -6.25 -19.49 12.25
C GLN A 260 -7.12 -20.70 11.87
N LEU A 261 -6.95 -21.25 10.67
CA LEU A 261 -7.74 -22.40 10.20
C LEU A 261 -7.45 -23.68 11.00
N MET A 262 -6.19 -23.93 11.36
CA MET A 262 -5.81 -25.11 12.14
C MET A 262 -6.21 -25.01 13.61
N THR A 263 -6.20 -23.82 14.21
CA THR A 263 -6.46 -23.64 15.66
C THR A 263 -7.93 -23.35 16.01
N VAL A 264 -8.75 -22.94 15.05
CA VAL A 264 -10.17 -22.66 15.32
C VAL A 264 -10.87 -23.89 15.91
N ARG A 265 -11.51 -23.71 17.07
CA ARG A 265 -12.30 -24.73 17.75
C ARG A 265 -13.76 -24.44 17.47
N VAL A 266 -14.31 -25.10 16.47
CA VAL A 266 -15.73 -24.97 16.10
C VAL A 266 -16.45 -26.22 16.60
N GLN A 267 -17.51 -26.05 17.38
CA GLN A 267 -18.34 -27.16 17.84
C GLN A 267 -19.65 -27.30 17.03
N SER A 268 -20.05 -26.28 16.26
CA SER A 268 -21.22 -26.30 15.38
C SER A 268 -21.12 -25.28 14.23
N SER A 269 -21.92 -25.46 13.17
CA SER A 269 -22.01 -24.52 12.05
C SER A 269 -22.46 -23.10 12.47
N GLU A 270 -23.33 -22.98 13.47
CA GLU A 270 -23.76 -21.68 14.02
C GLU A 270 -22.60 -20.91 14.67
N GLN A 271 -21.68 -21.61 15.34
CA GLN A 271 -20.50 -20.97 15.94
C GLN A 271 -19.48 -20.49 14.89
N LEU A 272 -19.48 -21.06 13.69
CA LEU A 272 -18.68 -20.56 12.56
C LEU A 272 -19.23 -19.26 12.00
N GLU A 273 -20.56 -19.18 11.85
CA GLU A 273 -21.22 -17.94 11.43
C GLU A 273 -20.95 -16.83 12.46
N GLU A 274 -21.09 -17.11 13.77
CA GLU A 274 -20.75 -16.12 14.81
C GLU A 274 -19.26 -15.72 14.80
N ALA A 275 -18.36 -16.68 14.57
CA ALA A 275 -16.93 -16.40 14.45
C ALA A 275 -16.62 -15.56 13.20
N ALA A 276 -17.29 -15.85 12.09
CA ALA A 276 -17.21 -15.08 10.86
C ALA A 276 -17.75 -13.65 11.10
N ASP A 277 -18.94 -13.47 11.67
CA ASP A 277 -19.49 -12.15 11.97
C ASP A 277 -18.58 -11.34 12.93
N ALA A 278 -17.96 -12.00 13.91
CA ALA A 278 -17.00 -11.37 14.82
C ALA A 278 -15.70 -10.94 14.13
N LEU A 279 -15.22 -11.72 13.16
CA LEU A 279 -14.08 -11.37 12.32
C LEU A 279 -14.45 -10.22 11.36
N GLU A 280 -15.71 -10.15 10.91
CA GLU A 280 -16.19 -9.21 9.88
C GLU A 280 -16.39 -7.84 10.52
N SER A 281 -17.08 -7.80 11.66
CA SER A 281 -17.24 -6.59 12.47
C SER A 281 -15.90 -5.97 12.91
N ARG A 282 -14.85 -6.78 13.11
CA ARG A 282 -13.48 -6.29 13.32
C ARG A 282 -12.89 -5.65 12.06
N GLY A 283 -13.20 -6.18 10.88
CA GLY A 283 -12.82 -5.59 9.58
C GLY A 283 -13.62 -4.33 9.24
N GLU A 284 -14.92 -4.28 9.55
CA GLU A 284 -15.82 -3.16 9.25
C GLU A 284 -15.45 -1.89 10.02
N ASN A 285 -14.98 -2.01 11.26
CA ASN A 285 -14.46 -0.88 12.05
C ASN A 285 -13.17 -0.27 11.47
N VAL A 286 -12.61 -0.85 10.40
CA VAL A 286 -11.34 -0.44 9.76
C VAL A 286 -11.55 0.06 8.31
N SER A 287 -12.80 0.15 7.85
CA SER A 287 -13.19 0.48 6.47
C SER A 287 -13.12 1.98 6.08
N ASN A 288 -12.09 2.71 6.52
CA ASN A 288 -11.84 4.10 6.11
C ASN A 288 -10.45 4.28 5.50
N ILE A 289 -10.04 3.37 4.62
CA ILE A 289 -8.78 3.49 3.87
C ILE A 289 -9.01 4.40 2.66
N THR A 290 -8.78 5.70 2.84
CA THR A 290 -8.71 6.65 1.72
C THR A 290 -7.32 6.57 1.11
N TYR A 291 -7.15 5.77 0.06
CA TYR A 291 -5.89 5.76 -0.70
C TYR A 291 -5.82 7.00 -1.59
N THR A 292 -4.73 7.77 -1.41
CA THR A 292 -4.48 8.98 -2.19
C THR A 292 -3.26 8.72 -3.06
N ALA A 293 -3.45 8.36 -4.33
CA ALA A 293 -2.36 8.33 -5.30
C ALA A 293 -2.44 9.55 -6.24
N PRO A 294 -1.30 10.15 -6.62
CA PRO A 294 -1.26 11.13 -7.69
C PRO A 294 -1.54 10.45 -9.04
N THR A 295 -2.40 11.06 -9.86
CA THR A 295 -2.54 10.70 -11.28
C THR A 295 -1.35 11.25 -12.09
N GLU A 296 -1.17 10.80 -13.35
CA GLU A 296 -0.12 11.29 -14.26
C GLU A 296 -0.12 12.83 -14.45
N THR A 297 -1.25 13.50 -14.17
CA THR A 297 -1.40 14.95 -14.24
C THR A 297 -1.07 15.68 -12.92
N GLY A 298 -0.82 14.93 -11.84
CA GLY A 298 -0.55 15.44 -10.50
C GLY A 298 -1.79 15.84 -9.71
N GLU A 299 -2.98 15.42 -10.13
CA GLU A 299 -4.24 15.61 -9.40
C GLU A 299 -4.51 14.41 -8.48
N VAL A 300 -5.10 14.70 -7.32
CA VAL A 300 -5.52 13.70 -6.33
C VAL A 300 -6.83 13.07 -6.79
N GLU A 301 -6.80 11.79 -7.12
CA GLU A 301 -8.01 11.02 -7.42
C GLU A 301 -8.34 10.13 -6.21
N VAL A 302 -9.47 10.40 -5.56
CA VAL A 302 -9.99 9.54 -4.49
C VAL A 302 -10.92 8.52 -5.14
N ARG A 303 -10.43 7.29 -5.33
CA ARG A 303 -11.28 6.16 -5.74
C ARG A 303 -11.80 5.47 -4.50
N VAL A 304 -13.05 5.76 -4.16
CA VAL A 304 -13.81 4.91 -3.24
C VAL A 304 -14.43 3.81 -4.08
N ASP A 305 -14.20 2.56 -3.70
CA ASP A 305 -14.78 1.39 -4.34
C ASP A 305 -16.32 1.50 -4.42
N GLU A 306 -16.92 1.12 -5.55
CA GLU A 306 -18.37 1.25 -5.78
C GLU A 306 -19.18 0.36 -4.83
N GLU A 307 -18.62 -0.78 -4.43
CA GLU A 307 -19.24 -1.71 -3.50
C GLU A 307 -19.25 -1.14 -2.07
N SER A 308 -18.18 -0.44 -1.68
CA SER A 308 -18.13 0.36 -0.46
C SER A 308 -19.20 1.46 -0.44
N GLN A 309 -19.44 2.14 -1.57
CA GLN A 309 -20.50 3.16 -1.67
C GLN A 309 -21.92 2.57 -1.57
N ARG A 310 -22.15 1.40 -2.17
CA ARG A 310 -23.44 0.70 -2.10
C ARG A 310 -23.71 0.16 -0.68
N ARG A 311 -22.69 -0.32 0.03
CA ARG A 311 -22.81 -0.79 1.43
C ARG A 311 -23.13 0.34 2.41
N ILE A 312 -22.51 1.52 2.27
CA ILE A 312 -22.85 2.71 3.07
C ILE A 312 -24.31 3.15 2.86
N ALA A 313 -24.82 3.02 1.62
CA ALA A 313 -26.21 3.32 1.30
C ALA A 313 -27.20 2.27 1.84
N ALA A 314 -26.81 0.98 1.85
CA ALA A 314 -27.63 -0.12 2.33
C ALA A 314 -27.73 -0.20 3.87
N ALA A 315 -26.69 0.20 4.61
CA ALA A 315 -26.62 0.15 6.07
C ALA A 315 -27.48 1.21 6.81
N GLY A 316 -28.32 1.98 6.12
CA GLY A 316 -29.21 2.96 6.77
C GLY A 316 -28.51 4.14 7.47
N LEU A 317 -27.20 4.32 7.29
CA LEU A 317 -26.40 5.43 7.80
C LEU A 317 -26.60 6.74 7.01
N GLY A 318 -27.57 6.78 6.10
CA GLY A 318 -27.80 7.88 5.15
C GLY A 318 -27.97 9.26 5.77
N ALA A 319 -28.41 9.37 7.02
CA ALA A 319 -28.54 10.66 7.71
C ALA A 319 -27.20 11.22 8.23
N LEU A 320 -26.27 10.36 8.68
CA LEU A 320 -24.93 10.76 9.15
C LEU A 320 -23.90 10.78 8.00
N GLY A 321 -24.11 9.97 6.96
CA GLY A 321 -23.26 9.90 5.78
C GLY A 321 -23.46 11.05 4.78
N ALA A 322 -24.67 11.62 4.67
CA ALA A 322 -24.94 12.72 3.75
C ALA A 322 -24.22 14.02 4.15
N GLU A 323 -24.15 14.34 5.45
CA GLU A 323 -23.37 15.48 5.94
C GLU A 323 -21.87 15.24 5.73
N ALA A 324 -21.34 14.08 6.12
CA ALA A 324 -19.93 13.76 5.93
C ALA A 324 -19.51 13.78 4.45
N ALA A 325 -20.35 13.27 3.54
CA ALA A 325 -20.12 13.32 2.10
C ALA A 325 -20.17 14.74 1.53
N ALA A 326 -21.06 15.60 2.05
CA ALA A 326 -21.13 17.01 1.66
C ALA A 326 -19.86 17.77 2.09
N PHE A 327 -19.28 17.45 3.25
CA PHE A 327 -18.00 18.00 3.70
C PHE A 327 -16.77 17.40 2.99
N ALA A 328 -16.83 16.12 2.57
CA ALA A 328 -15.74 15.46 1.86
C ALA A 328 -15.54 15.97 0.42
N ARG A 329 -16.60 16.51 -0.21
CA ARG A 329 -16.59 16.99 -1.59
C ARG A 329 -16.52 18.52 -1.74
N VAL A 330 -16.44 19.29 -0.64
CA VAL A 330 -16.45 20.76 -0.71
C VAL A 330 -15.05 21.33 -0.88
N GLY A 331 -14.85 22.13 -1.94
CA GLY A 331 -13.59 22.81 -2.19
C GLY A 331 -13.31 23.91 -1.16
N ARG A 332 -12.03 24.18 -0.90
CA ARG A 332 -11.59 25.10 0.18
C ARG A 332 -12.19 26.52 0.10
N ASN A 333 -12.61 26.98 -1.09
CA ASN A 333 -13.20 28.30 -1.32
C ASN A 333 -14.72 28.29 -1.52
N ASP A 334 -15.36 27.12 -1.52
CA ASP A 334 -16.79 26.97 -1.76
C ASP A 334 -17.60 27.35 -0.51
N PRO A 335 -18.92 27.60 -0.64
CA PRO A 335 -19.79 27.86 0.49
C PRO A 335 -19.76 26.68 1.45
N CYS A 336 -19.62 26.96 2.75
CA CYS A 336 -19.54 25.91 3.75
C CYS A 336 -20.88 25.14 3.83
N PRO A 337 -20.89 23.80 3.74
CA PRO A 337 -22.13 22.99 3.71
C PRO A 337 -22.98 23.10 4.98
N CYS A 338 -22.42 23.61 6.08
CA CYS A 338 -23.13 23.87 7.34
C CYS A 338 -24.17 25.02 7.27
N GLY A 339 -24.38 25.65 6.11
CA GLY A 339 -25.36 26.73 5.95
C GLY A 339 -24.96 28.09 6.52
N SER A 340 -23.71 28.26 6.97
CA SER A 340 -23.24 29.50 7.62
C SER A 340 -23.06 30.71 6.69
N GLY A 341 -23.22 30.55 5.38
CA GLY A 341 -22.98 31.58 4.35
C GLY A 341 -21.51 31.99 4.16
N LYS A 342 -20.58 31.40 4.91
CA LYS A 342 -19.14 31.65 4.84
C LYS A 342 -18.44 30.64 3.93
N LYS A 343 -17.29 30.99 3.36
CA LYS A 343 -16.44 30.05 2.60
C LYS A 343 -15.86 28.97 3.52
N PHE A 344 -15.69 27.74 3.04
CA PHE A 344 -15.28 26.58 3.84
C PHE A 344 -13.99 26.85 4.65
N LYS A 345 -12.95 27.44 4.05
CA LYS A 345 -11.69 27.83 4.74
C LYS A 345 -11.83 28.83 5.89
N GLN A 346 -12.96 29.54 5.99
CA GLN A 346 -13.22 30.52 7.06
C GLN A 346 -14.25 30.00 8.08
N CYS A 347 -14.69 28.75 7.92
CA CYS A 347 -15.60 28.07 8.81
C CYS A 347 -14.97 26.72 9.22
N HIS A 348 -15.53 25.59 8.79
CA HIS A 348 -15.07 24.25 9.18
C HIS A 348 -13.71 23.85 8.61
N GLY A 349 -13.22 24.52 7.56
CA GLY A 349 -11.86 24.36 7.01
C GLY A 349 -10.84 25.38 7.54
N LYS A 350 -11.16 26.09 8.63
CA LYS A 350 -10.28 27.09 9.25
C LYS A 350 -9.22 26.36 10.07
N LEU A 351 -7.99 26.34 9.54
CA LEU A 351 -6.82 25.87 10.29
C LEU A 351 -6.48 26.95 11.32
N SER A 352 -6.52 26.57 12.61
CA SER A 352 -6.07 27.39 13.73
C SER A 352 -4.55 27.50 13.78
#